data_AF-A0A218UEU1-F1
#
_entry.id   AF-A0A218UEU1-F1
#
_cell.length_a   1.000
_cell.length_b   1.000
_cell.length_c   1.000
_cell.angle_alpha   90.00
_cell.angle_beta   90.00
_cell.angle_gamma   90.00
#
_symmetry.space_group_name_H-M   'P 1'
#
loop_
_entity.id
_entity.type
_entity.pdbx_description
1 polymer ?
#
loop_
_entity_poly.entity_id
_entity_poly.type
_entity_poly.pdbx_seq_one_letter_code
_entity_poly.pdbx_strand_id
1 'polypeptide(L)'
;MWEKSTETLGYFLAQVKSVRQWIRKDDFIEFDYTVLLHEMPTQEIISCHMRLTWLPGRPLKVKHSCASEGHGAEEGSGAESGSAAAPSAEKGASF
;
A
#
# COMPACT_ATOMS: atom_id res chain seq x y z
N MET A 1 1.33 15.88 -0.28
CA MET A 1 0.07 16.58 0.07
C MET A 1 0.00 17.92 -0.63
N TRP A 2 0.67 18.98 -0.16
CA TRP A 2 0.63 20.32 -0.78
C TRP A 2 0.82 20.32 -2.31
N GLU A 3 1.86 19.66 -2.82
CA GLU A 3 2.17 19.63 -4.26
C GLU A 3 1.11 18.93 -5.14
N LYS A 4 0.18 18.19 -4.54
CA LYS A 4 -0.85 17.42 -5.24
C LYS A 4 -2.28 17.91 -4.98
N SER A 5 -2.47 18.78 -3.98
CA SER A 5 -3.79 19.31 -3.62
C SER A 5 -4.29 20.34 -4.63
N THR A 6 -5.61 20.38 -4.81
CA THR A 6 -6.33 21.44 -5.53
C THR A 6 -7.44 22.00 -4.63
N GLU A 7 -8.19 23.00 -5.08
CA GLU A 7 -9.30 23.56 -4.31
C GLU A 7 -10.36 22.50 -3.92
N THR A 8 -10.53 21.48 -4.77
CA THR A 8 -11.53 20.43 -4.58
C THR A 8 -10.94 19.09 -4.13
N LEU A 9 -9.61 18.98 -4.06
CA LEU A 9 -8.91 17.73 -3.75
C LEU A 9 -7.95 17.93 -2.56
N GLY A 10 -8.29 17.30 -1.44
CA GLY A 10 -7.53 17.32 -0.20
C GLY A 10 -6.90 15.97 0.12
N TYR A 11 -5.81 16.00 0.88
CA TYR A 11 -5.17 14.80 1.41
C TYR A 11 -4.99 14.93 2.92
N PHE A 12 -5.30 13.85 3.65
CA PHE A 12 -5.03 13.73 5.08
C PHE A 12 -4.09 12.57 5.33
N LEU A 13 -3.19 12.69 6.31
CA LEU A 13 -2.40 11.55 6.76
C LEU A 13 -3.32 10.60 7.54
N ALA A 14 -3.61 9.43 6.97
CA ALA A 14 -4.42 8.41 7.63
C ALA A 14 -3.58 7.59 8.61
N GLN A 15 -2.38 7.16 8.17
CA GLN A 15 -1.52 6.28 8.95
C GLN A 15 -0.06 6.41 8.56
N VAL A 16 0.84 6.22 9.52
CA VAL A 16 2.24 5.86 9.25
C VAL A 16 2.35 4.32 9.30
N LYS A 17 2.53 3.67 8.15
CA LYS A 17 2.69 2.20 8.05
C LYS A 17 4.06 1.76 8.59
N SER A 18 5.11 2.49 8.26
CA SER A 18 6.46 2.19 8.74
C SER A 18 7.34 3.44 8.76
N VAL A 19 8.33 3.42 9.65
CA VAL A 19 9.40 4.41 9.72
C VAL A 19 10.72 3.70 9.93
N ARG A 20 11.75 4.13 9.21
CA ARG A 20 13.13 3.67 9.39
C ARG A 20 14.06 4.85 9.34
N GLN A 21 14.84 5.06 10.40
CA GLN A 21 15.95 6.00 10.35
C GLN A 21 17.10 5.39 9.54
N TRP A 22 17.65 6.16 8.60
CA TRP A 22 18.88 5.82 7.90
C TRP A 22 20.06 6.40 8.69
N ILE A 23 20.92 5.53 9.21
CA ILE A 23 22.13 5.97 9.92
C ILE A 23 23.10 6.56 8.91
N ARG A 24 23.53 7.79 9.18
CA ARG A 24 24.49 8.54 8.37
C ARG A 24 25.70 8.92 9.23
N LYS A 25 26.79 9.29 8.57
CA LYS A 25 28.04 9.75 9.21
C LYS A 25 28.17 11.27 9.22
N ASP A 26 27.26 11.97 8.54
CA ASP A 26 27.15 13.43 8.54
C ASP A 26 26.10 13.90 9.56
N ASP A 27 25.95 15.20 9.71
CA ASP A 27 25.02 15.81 10.68
C ASP A 27 23.54 15.76 10.22
N PHE A 28 23.27 15.18 9.04
CA PHE A 28 21.90 15.07 8.52
C PHE A 28 21.17 13.91 9.17
N ILE A 29 19.93 14.17 9.57
CA ILE A 29 18.97 13.17 10.00
C ILE A 29 18.17 12.73 8.78
N GLU A 30 18.05 11.42 8.58
CA GLU A 30 17.35 10.86 7.43
C GLU A 30 16.37 9.75 7.82
N PHE A 31 15.17 9.81 7.26
CA PHE A 31 14.11 8.84 7.51
C PHE A 31 13.48 8.36 6.20
N ASP A 32 13.18 7.08 6.17
CA ASP A 32 12.27 6.44 5.24
C ASP A 32 10.92 6.26 5.91
N TYR A 33 9.87 6.75 5.27
CA TYR A 33 8.50 6.54 5.72
C TYR A 33 7.71 5.82 4.64
N THR A 34 6.87 4.89 5.07
CA THR A 34 5.70 4.47 4.29
C THR A 34 4.47 5.02 5.01
N VAL A 35 3.69 5.86 4.33
CA VAL A 35 2.47 6.47 4.86
C VAL A 35 1.28 6.13 4.00
N LEU A 36 0.10 6.12 4.62
CA LEU A 36 -1.18 6.12 3.93
C LEU A 36 -1.79 7.50 3.98
N LEU A 37 -2.15 8.01 2.81
CA LEU A 37 -2.89 9.26 2.66
C LEU A 37 -4.35 8.94 2.32
N HIS A 38 -5.27 9.60 2.99
CA HIS A 38 -6.69 9.58 2.65
C HIS A 38 -6.98 10.78 1.74
N GLU A 39 -7.37 10.50 0.50
CA GLU A 39 -7.77 11.50 -0.48
C GLU A 39 -9.26 11.82 -0.35
N MET A 40 -9.60 13.10 -0.29
CA MET A 40 -10.95 13.61 -0.15
C MET A 40 -11.31 14.49 -1.35
N PRO A 41 -12.51 14.34 -1.95
CA PRO A 41 -13.65 13.55 -1.45
C PRO A 41 -13.70 12.09 -1.95
N THR A 42 -12.73 11.62 -2.72
CA THR A 42 -12.75 10.30 -3.37
C THR A 42 -12.78 9.11 -2.40
N GLN A 43 -12.39 9.33 -1.14
CA GLN A 43 -12.24 8.29 -0.11
C GLN A 43 -11.18 7.24 -0.45
N GLU A 44 -10.25 7.56 -1.35
CA GLU A 44 -9.17 6.64 -1.72
C GLU A 44 -8.07 6.66 -0.66
N ILE A 45 -7.49 5.48 -0.41
CA ILE A 45 -6.30 5.31 0.42
C ILE A 45 -5.09 5.12 -0.49
N ILE A 46 -4.15 6.05 -0.42
CA ILE A 46 -2.96 6.08 -1.28
C ILE A 46 -1.74 5.76 -0.44
N SER A 47 -0.98 4.75 -0.85
CA SER A 47 0.29 4.40 -0.21
C SER A 47 1.42 5.23 -0.81
N CYS A 48 2.14 5.96 0.03
CA CYS A 48 3.26 6.80 -0.36
C CYS A 48 4.54 6.41 0.38
N HIS A 49 5.63 6.30 -0.37
CA HIS A 49 6.99 6.25 0.15
C HIS A 49 7.57 7.66 0.20
N MET A 50 8.16 8.04 1.34
CA MET A 50 8.73 9.36 1.55
C MET A 50 10.12 9.24 2.19
N ARG A 51 11.14 9.83 1.54
CA ARG A 51 12.49 9.95 2.09
C ARG A 51 12.74 11.39 2.51
N LEU A 52 12.92 11.57 3.80
CA LEU A 52 13.11 12.83 4.48
C LEU A 52 14.60 13.02 4.80
N THR A 53 15.22 14.11 4.35
CA THR A 53 16.59 14.47 4.76
C THR A 53 16.59 15.87 5.38
N TRP A 54 17.08 15.96 6.62
CA TRP A 54 16.98 17.18 7.43
C TRP A 54 18.28 17.47 8.17
N LEU A 55 18.69 18.74 8.19
CA LEU A 55 19.69 19.26 9.12
C LEU A 55 18.99 20.34 9.95
N PRO A 56 18.91 20.22 11.29
CA PRO A 56 18.30 21.25 12.13
C PRO A 56 18.82 22.65 11.82
N GLY A 57 17.91 23.63 11.73
CA GLY A 57 18.24 24.99 11.30
C GLY A 57 18.27 25.20 9.78
N ARG A 58 18.04 24.17 8.95
CA ARG A 58 17.89 24.29 7.50
C ARG A 58 16.52 23.77 7.03
N PRO A 59 16.04 24.23 5.85
CA PRO A 59 14.83 23.69 5.25
C PRO A 59 14.93 22.17 5.02
N LEU A 60 13.80 21.51 5.27
CA LEU A 60 13.61 20.09 5.08
C LEU A 60 13.61 19.73 3.60
N LYS A 61 14.25 18.62 3.22
CA LYS A 61 14.14 18.05 1.87
C LYS A 61 13.31 16.77 1.90
N VAL A 62 12.34 16.68 1.00
CA VAL A 62 11.43 15.54 0.88
C VAL A 62 11.52 15.00 -0.54
N LYS A 63 11.77 13.70 -0.68
CA LYS A 63 11.50 12.96 -1.92
C LYS A 63 10.33 12.03 -1.64
N HIS A 64 9.38 11.95 -2.57
CA HIS A 64 8.20 11.10 -2.38
C HIS A 64 7.80 10.42 -3.69
N SER A 65 7.19 9.25 -3.56
CA SER A 65 6.51 8.52 -4.62
C SER A 65 5.26 7.87 -4.05
N CYS A 66 4.16 7.93 -4.78
CA CYS A 66 2.89 7.34 -4.36
C CYS A 66 2.40 6.39 -5.44
N ALA A 67 1.83 5.26 -5.02
CA ALA A 67 1.08 4.36 -5.88
C ALA A 67 -0.38 4.40 -5.42
N SER A 68 -1.32 4.59 -6.35
CA SER A 68 -2.73 4.33 -6.06
C SER A 68 -2.91 2.81 -5.98
N GLU A 69 -3.69 2.33 -5.02
CA GLU A 69 -4.09 0.91 -4.93
C GLU A 69 -5.17 0.60 -5.99
N GLY A 70 -4.91 0.98 -7.23
CA GLY A 70 -5.68 0.62 -8.41
C GLY A 70 -4.74 0.01 -9.43
N HIS A 71 -4.76 -1.32 -9.53
CA HIS A 71 -3.98 -2.20 -10.43
C HIS A 71 -2.60 -2.63 -9.91
N GLY A 72 -2.53 -3.80 -9.26
CA GLY A 72 -1.26 -4.55 -9.20
C GLY A 72 -0.98 -5.41 -7.96
N ALA A 73 -1.97 -5.83 -7.17
CA ALA A 73 -1.73 -6.80 -6.10
C ALA A 73 -2.94 -7.71 -5.83
N GLU A 74 -3.42 -8.40 -6.88
CA GLU A 74 -4.15 -9.67 -6.73
C GLU A 74 -3.65 -10.65 -7.80
N GLU A 75 -2.48 -11.26 -7.59
CA GLU A 75 -2.22 -12.62 -8.09
C GLU A 75 -2.86 -13.62 -7.10
N GLY A 76 -4.18 -13.55 -6.99
CA GLY A 76 -5.01 -14.54 -6.32
C GLY A 76 -5.34 -15.68 -7.28
N SER A 77 -4.34 -16.42 -7.75
CA SER A 77 -4.56 -17.66 -8.52
C SER A 77 -4.90 -18.80 -7.55
N GLY A 78 -6.10 -18.73 -6.98
CA GLY A 78 -6.72 -19.88 -6.32
C GLY A 78 -7.14 -20.88 -7.38
N ALA A 79 -6.23 -21.75 -7.81
CA ALA A 79 -6.60 -22.92 -8.60
C ALA A 79 -7.28 -23.95 -7.69
N GLU A 80 -8.60 -23.83 -7.51
CA GLU A 80 -9.40 -24.94 -7.00
C GLU A 80 -9.49 -26.00 -8.11
N SER A 81 -8.69 -27.05 -8.03
CA SER A 81 -8.91 -28.26 -8.84
C SER A 81 -9.74 -29.24 -8.02
N GLY A 82 -11.05 -28.99 -7.97
CA GLY A 82 -12.03 -29.90 -7.41
C GLY A 82 -12.31 -31.07 -8.36
N SER A 83 -11.49 -32.12 -8.29
CA SER A 83 -11.78 -33.38 -8.98
C SER A 83 -12.80 -34.19 -8.17
N ALA A 84 -14.08 -34.07 -8.52
CA ALA A 84 -15.10 -34.98 -8.02
C ALA A 84 -14.92 -36.35 -8.71
N ALA A 85 -14.16 -37.25 -8.07
CA ALA A 85 -14.17 -38.65 -8.42
C ALA A 85 -15.57 -39.21 -8.17
N ALA A 86 -16.23 -39.66 -9.24
CA ALA A 86 -17.52 -40.33 -9.17
C ALA A 86 -17.41 -41.61 -8.30
N PRO A 87 -18.28 -41.82 -7.30
CA PRO A 87 -18.38 -43.13 -6.69
C PRO A 87 -19.11 -44.09 -7.63
N SER A 88 -18.54 -45.29 -7.66
CA SER A 88 -18.86 -46.45 -8.47
C SER A 88 -20.32 -46.91 -8.40
N ALA A 89 -20.71 -47.60 -9.46
CA ALA A 89 -22.01 -48.23 -9.68
C ALA A 89 -22.50 -49.05 -8.48
N GLU A 90 -23.73 -48.77 -8.05
CA GLU A 90 -24.59 -49.76 -7.41
C GLU A 90 -26.02 -49.56 -7.92
N LYS A 91 -26.44 -50.44 -8.82
CA LYS A 91 -27.86 -50.73 -9.12
C LYS A 91 -27.96 -52.23 -8.88
N GLY A 92 -28.40 -52.67 -7.71
CA GLY A 92 -29.76 -52.46 -7.23
C GLY A 92 -30.53 -53.74 -7.58
N ALA A 93 -30.51 -54.69 -6.65
CA ALA A 93 -31.39 -55.85 -6.67
C ALA A 93 -32.84 -55.39 -6.43
N SER A 94 -33.78 -55.96 -7.18
CA SER A 94 -35.20 -55.91 -6.88
C SER A 94 -35.86 -57.17 -7.44
N PHE A 95 -36.40 -57.98 -6.52
CA PHE A 95 -37.46 -58.99 -6.61
C PHE A 95 -37.58 -59.86 -7.87
#